data_AF-A0A501PLZ6-F1
#
_entry.id   AF-A0A501PLZ6-F1
#
_cell.length_a   1.000
_cell.length_b   1.000
_cell.length_c   1.000
_cell.angle_alpha   90.00
_cell.angle_beta   90.00
_cell.angle_gamma   90.00
#
_symmetry.space_group_name_H-M   'P 1'
#
loop_
_entity.id
_entity.type
_entity.pdbx_description
1 polymer ?
#
loop_
_entity_poly.entity_id
_entity_poly.type
_entity_poly.pdbx_seq_one_letter_code
_entity_poly.pdbx_strand_id
1 'polypeptide(L)'
;MDKEVSQDQAFARLQRLYGDLENSLELLDAMINREFRDRIALVSSFGAESVVLLDLVAQVNPATPVIFLNTKKLFGETLKYRDTLVEQLGLTNLVTIEPDEEEVRAEDHNGLLWTRDTDACCDLRKVRPLARAMNQFDAWITGRKRFQSSTRSSIPLVELDGSKVKVNPLAYWSQEEVDKRIGELGLPAHPLVAQGFPSIGCMPCTHRVEAGQDRRAGRWAGQDKTECGIHIGANI
;
A
#
# COMPACT_ATOMS: atom_id res chain seq x y z
N MET A 1 -28.63 -9.56 8.92
CA MET A 1 -29.03 -10.60 7.96
C MET A 1 -29.19 -10.05 6.54
N ASP A 2 -30.09 -9.10 6.24
CA ASP A 2 -30.26 -8.61 4.86
C ASP A 2 -29.07 -7.82 4.29
N LYS A 3 -28.35 -7.06 5.14
CA LYS A 3 -27.21 -6.23 4.70
C LYS A 3 -25.95 -7.04 4.38
N GLU A 4 -25.67 -8.09 5.15
CA GLU A 4 -24.56 -9.03 4.90
C GLU A 4 -24.82 -9.86 3.63
N VAL A 5 -26.04 -10.40 3.48
CA VAL A 5 -26.43 -11.15 2.28
C VAL A 5 -26.31 -10.29 1.01
N SER A 6 -26.68 -9.01 1.10
CA SER A 6 -26.52 -8.05 0.00
C SER A 6 -25.04 -7.76 -0.33
N GLN A 7 -24.16 -7.75 0.67
CA GLN A 7 -22.74 -7.47 0.49
C GLN A 7 -22.02 -8.67 -0.14
N ASP A 8 -22.33 -9.88 0.31
CA ASP A 8 -21.79 -11.12 -0.26
C ASP A 8 -22.20 -11.28 -1.73
N GLN A 9 -23.46 -10.96 -2.06
CA GLN A 9 -23.93 -10.97 -3.45
C GLN A 9 -23.22 -9.91 -4.31
N ALA A 10 -23.02 -8.70 -3.78
CA ALA A 10 -22.29 -7.64 -4.47
C ALA A 10 -20.83 -8.03 -4.72
N PHE A 11 -20.16 -8.60 -3.71
CA PHE A 11 -18.79 -9.08 -3.84
C PHE A 11 -18.68 -10.26 -4.83
N ALA A 12 -19.59 -11.24 -4.75
CA ALA A 12 -19.63 -12.34 -5.70
C ALA A 12 -19.82 -11.88 -7.16
N ARG A 13 -20.60 -10.80 -7.37
CA ARG A 13 -20.71 -10.15 -8.69
C ARG A 13 -19.37 -9.56 -9.13
N LEU A 14 -18.67 -8.83 -8.26
CA LEU A 14 -17.36 -8.25 -8.58
C LEU A 14 -16.34 -9.32 -8.92
N GLN A 15 -16.26 -10.41 -8.15
CA GLN A 15 -15.37 -11.54 -8.46
C GLN A 15 -15.68 -12.16 -9.81
N ARG A 16 -16.96 -12.35 -10.16
CA ARG A 16 -17.35 -12.90 -11.45
C ARG A 16 -16.97 -12.00 -12.63
N LEU A 17 -17.07 -10.69 -12.46
CA LEU A 17 -16.80 -9.72 -13.53
C LEU A 17 -15.32 -9.40 -13.68
N TYR A 18 -14.56 -9.40 -12.59
CA TYR A 18 -13.23 -8.79 -12.53
C TYR A 18 -12.15 -9.70 -11.92
N GLY A 19 -12.51 -10.87 -11.39
CA GLY A 19 -11.57 -11.77 -10.71
C GLY A 19 -10.44 -12.29 -11.60
N ASP A 20 -10.68 -12.34 -12.92
CA ASP A 20 -9.76 -12.82 -13.94
C ASP A 20 -9.38 -11.74 -14.97
N LEU A 21 -9.64 -10.46 -14.67
CA LEU A 21 -9.33 -9.35 -15.59
C LEU A 21 -7.83 -9.00 -15.51
N GLU A 22 -7.04 -9.63 -16.38
CA GLU A 22 -5.57 -9.49 -16.38
C GLU A 22 -5.09 -8.06 -16.71
N ASN A 23 -5.89 -7.26 -17.41
CA ASN A 23 -5.56 -5.87 -17.73
C ASN A 23 -5.76 -4.96 -16.50
N SER A 24 -4.66 -4.56 -15.87
CA SER A 24 -4.67 -3.69 -14.68
C SER A 24 -5.33 -2.34 -14.91
N LEU A 25 -5.22 -1.73 -16.11
CA LEU A 25 -5.86 -0.44 -16.40
C LEU A 25 -7.38 -0.58 -16.53
N GLU A 26 -7.86 -1.65 -17.16
CA GLU A 26 -9.30 -1.92 -17.25
C GLU A 26 -9.90 -2.24 -15.89
N LEU A 27 -9.19 -3.01 -15.05
CA LEU A 27 -9.59 -3.26 -13.67
C LEU A 27 -9.67 -1.96 -12.88
N LEU A 28 -8.64 -1.11 -12.98
CA LEU A 28 -8.61 0.19 -12.30
C LEU A 28 -9.73 1.12 -12.79
N ASP A 29 -10.00 1.22 -14.10
CA ASP A 29 -11.12 2.00 -14.64
C ASP A 29 -12.46 1.51 -14.08
N ALA A 30 -12.69 0.20 -14.09
CA ALA A 30 -13.93 -0.37 -13.58
C ALA A 30 -14.11 -0.05 -12.08
N MET A 31 -13.06 -0.22 -11.27
CA MET A 31 -13.14 0.02 -9.83
C MET A 31 -13.28 1.51 -9.49
N ILE A 32 -12.47 2.36 -10.11
CA ILE A 32 -12.39 3.80 -9.82
C ILE A 32 -13.58 4.56 -10.40
N ASN A 33 -13.90 4.34 -11.68
CA ASN A 33 -14.87 5.17 -12.38
C ASN A 33 -16.29 4.61 -12.36
N ARG A 34 -16.51 3.34 -11.99
CA ARG A 34 -17.84 2.68 -12.05
C ARG A 34 -18.29 2.12 -10.71
N GLU A 35 -17.56 1.15 -10.16
CA GLU A 35 -18.03 0.36 -9.01
C GLU A 35 -17.93 1.13 -7.69
N PHE A 36 -16.84 1.86 -7.50
CA PHE A 36 -16.54 2.57 -6.25
C PHE A 36 -16.22 4.04 -6.48
N ARG A 37 -16.87 4.67 -7.47
CA ARG A 37 -16.72 6.10 -7.73
C ARG A 37 -16.85 6.90 -6.42
N ASP A 38 -15.85 7.74 -6.16
CA ASP A 38 -15.69 8.57 -4.95
C ASP A 38 -15.63 7.81 -3.61
N ARG A 39 -15.62 6.47 -3.64
CA ARG A 39 -15.62 5.57 -2.47
C ARG A 39 -14.45 4.59 -2.48
N ILE A 40 -13.42 4.87 -3.27
CA ILE A 40 -12.18 4.10 -3.35
C ILE A 40 -10.96 5.00 -3.19
N ALA A 41 -9.94 4.47 -2.54
CA ALA A 41 -8.65 5.13 -2.40
C ALA A 41 -7.48 4.18 -2.71
N LEU A 42 -6.40 4.72 -3.24
CA LEU A 42 -5.11 4.03 -3.29
C LEU A 42 -4.39 4.24 -1.96
N VAL A 43 -3.92 3.17 -1.32
CA VAL A 43 -2.97 3.28 -0.20
C VAL A 43 -1.56 3.04 -0.71
N SER A 44 -0.69 4.05 -0.59
CA SER A 44 0.69 3.99 -1.07
C SER A 44 1.68 4.40 0.00
N SER A 45 2.76 3.62 0.14
CA SER A 45 3.90 3.98 1.00
C SER A 45 4.94 4.82 0.27
N PHE A 46 4.77 5.08 -1.03
CA PHE A 46 5.77 5.70 -1.89
C PHE A 46 7.13 4.97 -1.85
N GLY A 47 7.12 3.64 -1.68
CA GLY A 47 8.32 2.80 -1.72
C GLY A 47 8.87 2.61 -3.14
N ALA A 48 9.99 1.89 -3.28
CA ALA A 48 10.73 1.73 -4.53
C ALA A 48 9.87 1.37 -5.76
N GLU A 49 8.91 0.46 -5.61
CA GLU A 49 8.07 -0.01 -6.71
C GLU A 49 6.68 0.64 -6.76
N SER A 50 6.37 1.53 -5.82
CA SER A 50 5.04 2.15 -5.72
C SER A 50 4.69 3.00 -6.93
N VAL A 51 5.71 3.53 -7.61
CA VAL A 51 5.58 4.38 -8.80
C VAL A 51 4.75 3.72 -9.89
N VAL A 52 4.85 2.40 -10.07
CA VAL A 52 4.07 1.66 -11.07
C VAL A 52 2.58 1.79 -10.81
N LEU A 53 2.12 1.53 -9.59
CA LEU A 53 0.70 1.60 -9.27
C LEU A 53 0.19 3.04 -9.23
N LEU A 54 1.02 3.98 -8.75
CA LEU A 54 0.70 5.40 -8.76
C LEU A 54 0.47 5.91 -10.19
N ASP A 55 1.35 5.52 -11.12
CA ASP A 55 1.23 5.84 -12.54
C ASP A 55 -0.04 5.26 -13.16
N LEU A 56 -0.33 3.97 -12.95
CA LEU A 56 -1.55 3.35 -13.48
C LEU A 56 -2.83 4.02 -12.96
N VAL A 57 -2.86 4.39 -11.67
CA VAL A 57 -4.00 5.12 -11.09
C VAL A 57 -4.08 6.54 -11.67
N ALA A 58 -2.96 7.24 -11.86
CA ALA A 58 -2.92 8.57 -12.44
C ALA A 58 -3.44 8.58 -13.90
N GLN A 59 -3.12 7.54 -14.69
CA GLN A 59 -3.63 7.38 -16.05
C GLN A 59 -5.15 7.20 -16.09
N VAL A 60 -5.73 6.52 -15.10
CA VAL A 60 -7.18 6.30 -15.03
C VAL A 60 -7.91 7.52 -14.50
N ASN A 61 -7.45 8.06 -13.36
CA ASN A 61 -8.01 9.25 -12.76
C ASN A 61 -7.03 9.87 -11.74
N PRO A 62 -6.36 10.99 -12.07
CA PRO A 62 -5.40 11.64 -11.17
C PRO A 62 -6.04 12.29 -9.93
N ALA A 63 -7.37 12.38 -9.86
CA ALA A 63 -8.10 12.85 -8.69
C ALA A 63 -8.48 11.74 -7.71
N THR A 64 -8.17 10.47 -8.03
CA THR A 64 -8.34 9.34 -7.10
C THR A 64 -7.58 9.63 -5.80
N PRO A 65 -8.21 9.53 -4.62
CA PRO A 65 -7.53 9.72 -3.35
C PRO A 65 -6.33 8.78 -3.21
N VAL A 66 -5.15 9.36 -2.98
CA VAL A 66 -3.93 8.61 -2.64
C VAL A 66 -3.62 8.83 -1.17
N ILE A 67 -3.96 7.84 -0.34
CA ILE A 67 -3.66 7.85 1.09
C ILE A 67 -2.19 7.54 1.30
N PHE A 68 -1.50 8.51 1.87
CA PHE A 68 -0.12 8.39 2.34
C PHE A 68 -0.08 8.41 3.87
N LEU A 69 0.41 7.33 4.45
CA LEU A 69 0.55 7.22 5.89
C LEU A 69 1.93 7.69 6.36
N ASN A 70 1.98 8.91 6.90
CA ASN A 70 3.18 9.46 7.51
C ASN A 70 3.28 9.01 8.97
N THR A 71 4.08 7.97 9.21
CA THR A 71 4.26 7.38 10.55
C THR A 71 5.08 8.25 11.51
N LYS A 72 5.61 9.39 11.03
CA LYS A 72 6.65 10.22 11.68
C LYS A 72 7.96 9.46 11.94
N LYS A 73 8.15 8.30 11.29
CA LYS A 73 9.36 7.45 11.38
C LYS A 73 9.86 7.06 9.98
N LEU A 74 9.45 7.77 8.94
CA LEU A 74 9.88 7.55 7.55
C LEU A 74 11.25 8.20 7.29
N PHE A 75 11.93 7.75 6.25
CA PHE A 75 13.10 8.45 5.73
C PHE A 75 12.68 9.79 5.11
N GLY A 76 13.51 10.82 5.25
CA GLY A 76 13.29 12.11 4.58
C GLY A 76 13.30 11.97 3.06
N GLU A 77 14.10 11.02 2.55
CA GLU A 77 14.15 10.60 1.16
C GLU A 77 12.80 10.12 0.63
N THR A 78 12.03 9.38 1.43
CA THR A 78 10.69 8.90 1.04
C THR A 78 9.70 10.06 0.93
N LEU A 79 9.80 11.06 1.80
CA LEU A 79 8.95 12.26 1.72
C LEU A 79 9.27 13.08 0.46
N LYS A 80 10.56 13.29 0.16
CA LYS A 80 10.99 13.97 -1.07
C LYS A 80 10.57 13.19 -2.32
N TYR A 81 10.73 11.88 -2.31
CA TYR A 81 10.34 11.03 -3.43
C TYR A 81 8.83 11.06 -3.68
N ARG A 82 8.03 11.04 -2.60
CA ARG A 82 6.58 11.25 -2.69
C ARG A 82 6.25 12.56 -3.41
N ASP A 83 6.85 13.67 -3.00
CA ASP A 83 6.57 14.98 -3.59
C ASP A 83 6.93 15.00 -5.08
N THR A 84 8.08 14.43 -5.44
CA THR A 84 8.48 14.27 -6.85
C THR A 84 7.47 13.45 -7.65
N LEU A 85 7.02 12.31 -7.14
CA LEU A 85 6.04 11.47 -7.86
C LEU A 85 4.67 12.13 -7.97
N VAL A 86 4.22 12.83 -6.92
CA VAL A 86 2.95 13.56 -6.93
C VAL A 86 2.95 14.62 -8.02
N GLU A 87 4.03 15.39 -8.13
CA GLU A 87 4.19 16.40 -9.15
C GLU A 87 4.29 15.78 -10.56
N GLN A 88 5.16 14.81 -10.76
CA GLN A 88 5.44 14.24 -12.09
C GLN A 88 4.28 13.39 -12.64
N LEU A 89 3.51 12.74 -11.77
CA LEU A 89 2.33 11.97 -12.16
C LEU A 89 1.05 12.81 -12.17
N GLY A 90 1.11 14.09 -11.77
CA GLY A 90 -0.05 14.97 -11.72
C GLY A 90 -1.13 14.52 -10.72
N LEU A 91 -0.75 13.85 -9.63
CA LEU A 91 -1.69 13.40 -8.60
C LEU A 91 -2.28 14.61 -7.87
N THR A 92 -3.60 14.79 -7.95
CA THR A 92 -4.28 15.99 -7.44
C THR A 92 -4.91 15.80 -6.05
N ASN A 93 -4.94 14.57 -5.54
CA ASN A 93 -5.65 14.22 -4.30
C ASN A 93 -4.78 13.36 -3.37
N LEU A 94 -3.63 13.90 -2.96
CA LEU A 94 -2.80 13.28 -1.93
C LEU A 94 -3.41 13.53 -0.54
N VAL A 95 -3.82 12.46 0.13
CA VAL A 95 -4.35 12.50 1.51
C VAL A 95 -3.27 12.00 2.46
N THR A 96 -2.57 12.92 3.14
CA THR A 96 -1.58 12.54 4.17
C THR A 96 -2.29 12.31 5.50
N ILE A 97 -2.12 11.11 6.06
CA ILE A 97 -2.64 10.73 7.37
C ILE A 97 -1.48 10.47 8.34
N GLU A 98 -1.71 10.76 9.61
CA GLU A 98 -0.70 10.71 10.67
C GLU A 98 -1.28 10.01 11.91
N PRO A 99 -0.44 9.42 12.77
CA PRO A 99 -0.91 8.93 14.06
C PRO A 99 -1.49 10.06 14.90
N ASP A 100 -2.47 9.73 15.75
CA ASP A 100 -3.04 10.68 16.68
C ASP A 100 -1.99 11.16 17.68
N GLU A 101 -1.89 12.48 17.89
CA GLU A 101 -0.86 13.05 18.73
C GLU A 101 -1.03 12.73 20.22
N GLU A 102 -2.27 12.57 20.69
CA GLU A 102 -2.58 12.21 22.07
C GLU A 102 -2.27 10.73 22.31
N GLU A 103 -2.64 9.84 21.39
CA GLU A 103 -2.26 8.42 21.43
C GLU A 103 -0.72 8.27 21.44
N VAL A 104 -0.01 9.01 20.58
CA VAL A 104 1.47 9.00 20.55
C VAL A 104 2.07 9.53 21.83
N ARG A 105 1.50 10.59 22.42
CA ARG A 105 1.98 11.14 23.71
C ARG A 105 1.74 10.17 24.87
N ALA A 106 0.66 9.39 24.83
CA ALA A 106 0.34 8.42 25.87
C ALA A 106 1.20 7.14 25.74
N GLU A 107 1.33 6.59 24.54
CA GLU A 107 1.87 5.25 24.30
C GLU A 107 3.34 5.24 23.81
N ASP A 108 3.82 6.32 23.18
CA ASP A 108 5.16 6.42 22.57
C ASP A 108 5.82 7.80 22.80
N HIS A 109 5.67 8.36 24.01
CA HIS A 109 6.16 9.72 24.36
C HIS A 109 7.64 9.95 24.07
N ASN A 110 8.47 8.90 24.18
CA ASN A 110 9.91 8.96 23.92
C ASN A 110 10.28 8.57 22.47
N GLY A 111 9.31 8.13 21.67
CA GLY A 111 9.52 7.75 20.27
C GLY A 111 10.30 6.45 20.06
N LEU A 112 10.47 5.63 21.11
CA LEU A 112 11.26 4.39 21.10
C LEU A 112 10.38 3.13 21.17
N LEU A 113 9.06 3.22 21.05
CA LEU A 113 8.18 2.05 21.11
C LEU A 113 8.61 0.94 20.12
N TRP A 114 9.10 1.32 18.94
CA TRP A 114 9.62 0.38 17.93
C TRP A 114 10.80 -0.49 18.40
N THR A 115 11.55 -0.10 19.44
CA THR A 115 12.65 -0.92 19.98
C THR A 115 12.16 -1.98 20.96
N ARG A 116 11.01 -1.72 21.60
CA ARG A 116 10.46 -2.56 22.67
C ARG A 116 9.35 -3.46 22.15
N ASP A 117 8.52 -2.93 21.26
CA ASP A 117 7.37 -3.60 20.67
C ASP A 117 7.10 -3.02 19.27
N THR A 118 7.61 -3.72 18.25
CA THR A 118 7.42 -3.35 16.84
C THR A 118 5.96 -3.42 16.41
N ASP A 119 5.17 -4.32 17.00
CA ASP A 119 3.77 -4.51 16.65
C ASP A 119 2.90 -3.42 17.23
N ALA A 120 3.05 -3.10 18.52
CA ALA A 120 2.40 -1.94 19.14
C ALA A 120 2.77 -0.62 18.42
N CYS A 121 4.04 -0.46 18.03
CA CYS A 121 4.45 0.69 17.23
C CYS A 121 3.75 0.74 15.86
N CYS A 122 3.64 -0.41 15.18
CA CYS A 122 2.93 -0.47 13.90
C CYS A 122 1.43 -0.26 14.07
N ASP A 123 0.83 -0.76 15.14
CA ASP A 123 -0.58 -0.55 15.45
C ASP A 123 -0.89 0.94 15.63
N LEU A 124 -0.21 1.57 16.60
CA LEU A 124 -0.31 2.99 16.91
C LEU A 124 -0.03 3.88 15.69
N ARG A 125 1.08 3.64 15.00
CA ARG A 125 1.57 4.54 13.93
C ARG A 125 1.03 4.23 12.55
N LYS A 126 0.36 3.09 12.36
CA LYS A 126 -0.08 2.66 11.02
C LYS A 126 -1.51 2.15 10.99
N VAL A 127 -1.82 1.14 11.81
CA VAL A 127 -3.10 0.43 11.71
C VAL A 127 -4.24 1.36 12.13
N ARG A 128 -4.20 1.91 13.34
CA ARG A 128 -5.24 2.81 13.86
C ARG A 128 -5.48 4.04 12.98
N PRO A 129 -4.46 4.83 12.59
CA PRO A 129 -4.70 6.01 11.74
C PRO A 129 -5.23 5.64 10.35
N LEU A 130 -4.76 4.53 9.76
CA LEU A 130 -5.27 4.06 8.48
C LEU A 130 -6.72 3.60 8.57
N ALA A 131 -7.08 2.80 9.60
CA ALA A 131 -8.44 2.37 9.84
C ALA A 131 -9.41 3.57 9.95
N ARG A 132 -9.03 4.60 10.71
CA ARG A 132 -9.81 5.85 10.83
C ARG A 132 -10.02 6.52 9.47
N ALA A 133 -8.96 6.65 8.67
CA ALA A 133 -9.03 7.26 7.34
C ALA A 133 -9.86 6.43 6.34
N MET A 134 -9.87 5.12 6.51
CA MET A 134 -10.53 4.17 5.61
C MET A 134 -12.04 4.05 5.86
N ASN A 135 -12.56 4.56 6.99
CA ASN A 135 -13.99 4.53 7.31
C ASN A 135 -14.89 5.14 6.24
N GLN A 136 -14.40 6.12 5.48
CA GLN A 136 -15.16 6.80 4.42
C GLN A 136 -15.12 6.08 3.06
N PHE A 137 -14.33 5.01 2.92
CA PHE A 137 -14.17 4.28 1.67
C PHE A 137 -14.77 2.87 1.77
N ASP A 138 -15.37 2.40 0.68
CA ASP A 138 -15.89 1.04 0.57
C ASP A 138 -14.86 0.10 -0.08
N ALA A 139 -13.87 0.66 -0.76
CA ALA A 139 -12.80 -0.09 -1.39
C ALA A 139 -11.44 0.58 -1.27
N TRP A 140 -10.38 -0.20 -1.48
CA TRP A 140 -9.03 0.32 -1.60
C TRP A 140 -8.15 -0.48 -2.54
N ILE A 141 -7.22 0.24 -3.15
CA ILE A 141 -6.24 -0.31 -4.09
C ILE A 141 -4.92 -0.49 -3.35
N THR A 142 -4.27 -1.64 -3.54
CA THR A 142 -2.95 -1.93 -2.97
C THR A 142 -1.95 -2.39 -4.03
N GLY A 143 -0.66 -2.11 -3.77
CA GLY A 143 0.46 -2.56 -4.61
C GLY A 143 0.99 -3.96 -4.27
N ARG A 144 0.17 -4.81 -3.63
CA ARG A 144 0.56 -6.19 -3.28
C ARG A 144 0.70 -7.03 -4.55
N LYS A 145 1.79 -7.79 -4.62
CA LYS A 145 2.12 -8.71 -5.72
C LYS A 145 2.36 -10.10 -5.16
N ARG A 146 2.01 -11.15 -5.90
CA ARG A 146 2.13 -12.54 -5.43
C ARG A 146 3.56 -12.97 -5.12
N PHE A 147 4.55 -12.42 -5.82
CA PHE A 147 5.95 -12.78 -5.64
C PHE A 147 6.64 -12.12 -4.41
N GLN A 148 5.99 -11.17 -3.73
CA GLN A 148 6.63 -10.38 -2.66
C GLN A 148 6.72 -11.09 -1.30
N SER A 149 6.07 -12.23 -1.12
CA SER A 149 6.29 -13.16 0.00
C SER A 149 5.55 -14.48 -0.26
N SER A 150 5.95 -15.55 0.43
CA SER A 150 5.25 -16.85 0.36
C SER A 150 3.77 -16.74 0.75
N THR A 151 3.45 -15.89 1.72
CA THR A 151 2.08 -15.61 2.19
C THR A 151 1.21 -14.84 1.20
N ARG A 152 1.79 -14.30 0.11
CA ARG A 152 1.09 -13.52 -0.91
C ARG A 152 0.79 -14.30 -2.18
N SER A 153 1.26 -15.54 -2.31
CA SER A 153 1.21 -16.35 -3.53
C SER A 153 -0.20 -16.58 -4.11
N SER A 154 -1.25 -16.49 -3.28
CA SER A 154 -2.65 -16.72 -3.66
C SER A 154 -3.53 -15.48 -3.70
N ILE A 155 -2.96 -14.26 -3.63
CA ILE A 155 -3.77 -13.03 -3.60
C ILE A 155 -4.59 -12.88 -4.89
N PRO A 156 -5.93 -12.75 -4.81
CA PRO A 156 -6.76 -12.49 -5.99
C PRO A 156 -6.74 -11.00 -6.37
N LEU A 157 -7.20 -10.67 -7.58
CA LEU A 157 -7.34 -9.28 -8.02
C LEU A 157 -8.35 -8.50 -7.17
N VAL A 158 -9.39 -9.17 -6.71
CA VAL A 158 -10.46 -8.59 -5.89
C VAL A 158 -10.72 -9.52 -4.71
N GLU A 159 -10.53 -9.01 -3.49
CA GLU A 159 -10.82 -9.73 -2.23
C GLU A 159 -11.69 -8.89 -1.29
N LEU A 160 -12.35 -9.57 -0.36
CA LEU A 160 -13.09 -8.93 0.71
C LEU A 160 -12.19 -8.86 1.95
N ASP A 161 -12.14 -7.69 2.59
CA ASP A 161 -11.43 -7.45 3.82
C ASP A 161 -12.38 -6.78 4.82
N GLY A 162 -12.92 -7.58 5.75
CA GLY A 162 -14.03 -7.14 6.59
C GLY A 162 -15.23 -6.71 5.75
N SER A 163 -15.61 -5.43 5.85
CA SER A 163 -16.70 -4.86 5.06
C SER A 163 -16.25 -4.18 3.75
N LYS A 164 -14.94 -4.13 3.47
CA LYS A 164 -14.36 -3.36 2.37
C LYS A 164 -13.82 -4.27 1.26
N VAL A 165 -13.84 -3.78 0.03
CA VAL A 165 -13.24 -4.48 -1.11
C VAL A 165 -11.79 -4.04 -1.29
N LYS A 166 -10.88 -4.99 -1.40
CA LYS A 166 -9.47 -4.74 -1.68
C LYS A 166 -9.16 -5.16 -3.10
N VAL A 167 -8.53 -4.24 -3.85
CA VAL A 167 -8.17 -4.41 -5.25
C VAL A 167 -6.66 -4.49 -5.35
N ASN A 168 -6.15 -5.51 -6.03
CA ASN A 168 -4.73 -5.79 -6.20
C ASN A 168 -4.36 -5.83 -7.69
N PRO A 169 -4.30 -4.69 -8.41
CA PRO A 169 -4.12 -4.67 -9.87
C PRO A 169 -2.80 -5.27 -10.34
N LEU A 170 -1.81 -5.35 -9.45
CA LEU A 170 -0.49 -5.90 -9.73
C LEU A 170 -0.31 -7.33 -9.20
N ALA A 171 -1.39 -8.02 -8.80
CA ALA A 171 -1.29 -9.33 -8.17
C ALA A 171 -0.53 -10.35 -9.04
N TYR A 172 -0.80 -10.35 -10.35
CA TYR A 172 -0.23 -11.27 -11.33
C TYR A 172 1.07 -10.78 -11.98
N TRP A 173 1.48 -9.53 -11.73
CA TRP A 173 2.71 -9.01 -12.32
C TRP A 173 3.92 -9.74 -11.74
N SER A 174 4.86 -10.08 -12.61
CA SER A 174 6.20 -10.55 -12.28
C SER A 174 7.12 -9.39 -11.89
N GLN A 175 8.26 -9.71 -11.28
CA GLN A 175 9.29 -8.71 -11.00
C GLN A 175 9.81 -8.05 -12.29
N GLU A 176 9.97 -8.83 -13.36
CA GLU A 176 10.45 -8.35 -14.66
C GLU A 176 9.49 -7.33 -15.28
N GLU A 177 8.18 -7.56 -15.20
CA GLU A 177 7.17 -6.61 -15.68
C GLU A 177 7.18 -5.30 -14.88
N VAL A 178 7.35 -5.39 -13.57
CA VAL A 178 7.47 -4.22 -12.69
C VAL A 178 8.72 -3.42 -13.04
N ASP A 179 9.87 -4.08 -13.16
CA ASP A 179 11.14 -3.42 -13.46
C ASP A 179 11.13 -2.81 -14.87
N LYS A 180 10.57 -3.54 -15.85
CA LYS A 180 10.35 -3.03 -17.21
C LYS A 180 9.48 -1.77 -17.18
N ARG A 181 8.35 -1.79 -16.47
CA ARG A 181 7.45 -0.63 -16.38
C ARG A 181 8.14 0.56 -15.72
N ILE A 182 8.91 0.35 -14.65
CA ILE A 182 9.70 1.42 -14.03
C ILE A 182 10.67 2.04 -15.04
N GLY A 183 11.36 1.22 -15.84
CA GLY A 183 12.26 1.69 -16.89
C GLY A 183 11.56 2.51 -17.99
N GLU A 184 10.34 2.13 -18.36
CA GLU A 184 9.53 2.84 -19.36
C GLU A 184 9.01 4.21 -18.90
N LEU A 185 8.82 4.40 -17.58
CA LEU A 185 8.25 5.65 -17.05
C LEU A 185 9.21 6.84 -17.12
N GLY A 186 10.52 6.61 -17.19
CA GLY A 186 11.52 7.68 -17.17
C GLY A 186 11.52 8.52 -15.88
N LEU A 187 10.84 8.05 -14.82
CA LEU A 187 10.77 8.70 -13.51
C LEU A 187 11.99 8.33 -12.67
N PRO A 188 12.42 9.18 -11.72
CA PRO A 188 13.52 8.85 -10.84
C PRO A 188 13.21 7.60 -10.02
N ALA A 189 14.23 6.76 -9.80
CA ALA A 189 14.14 5.69 -8.83
C ALA A 189 14.14 6.26 -7.40
N HIS A 190 13.54 5.54 -6.45
CA HIS A 190 13.63 5.91 -5.05
C HIS A 190 15.12 5.96 -4.61
N PRO A 191 15.62 7.09 -4.08
CA PRO A 191 17.07 7.31 -3.91
C PRO A 191 17.74 6.32 -2.96
N LEU A 192 17.01 5.80 -1.95
CA LEU A 192 17.52 4.76 -1.05
C LEU A 192 17.80 3.41 -1.74
N VAL A 193 17.23 3.13 -2.92
CA VAL A 193 17.53 1.88 -3.66
C VAL A 193 19.00 1.83 -4.05
N ALA A 194 19.55 2.94 -4.57
CA ALA A 194 20.97 3.07 -4.88
C ALA A 194 21.87 3.00 -3.63
N GLN A 195 21.29 3.18 -2.44
CA GLN A 195 21.97 3.02 -1.16
C GLN A 195 21.78 1.62 -0.57
N GLY A 196 21.31 0.64 -1.35
CA GLY A 196 21.17 -0.74 -0.89
C GLY A 196 19.90 -1.01 -0.07
N PHE A 197 18.87 -0.16 -0.14
CA PHE A 197 17.55 -0.41 0.46
C PHE A 197 16.52 -0.79 -0.62
N PRO A 198 16.44 -2.07 -1.04
CA PRO A 198 15.53 -2.50 -2.09
C PRO A 198 14.04 -2.52 -1.67
N SER A 199 13.75 -2.59 -0.37
CA SER A 199 12.40 -2.44 0.20
C SER A 199 12.41 -1.38 1.30
N ILE A 200 11.65 -0.30 1.11
CA ILE A 200 11.66 0.85 2.03
C ILE A 200 10.38 0.90 2.87
N GLY A 201 10.54 1.06 4.18
CA GLY A 201 9.47 1.32 5.14
C GLY A 201 9.85 2.43 6.11
N CYS A 202 9.55 2.26 7.40
CA CYS A 202 10.03 3.18 8.43
C CYS A 202 11.54 3.01 8.63
N MET A 203 12.24 4.11 8.81
CA MET A 203 13.69 4.18 9.05
C MET A 203 14.19 3.19 10.11
N PRO A 204 13.59 3.09 11.32
CA PRO A 204 14.12 2.19 12.35
C PRO A 204 13.94 0.69 12.05
N CYS A 205 13.12 0.32 11.06
CA CYS A 205 12.78 -1.08 10.76
C CYS A 205 13.16 -1.49 9.34
N THR A 206 14.05 -0.73 8.70
CA THR A 206 14.47 -0.91 7.31
C THR A 206 15.99 -0.89 7.24
N HIS A 207 16.58 -2.00 6.78
CA HIS A 207 18.03 -2.17 6.68
C HIS A 207 18.46 -2.37 5.22
N ARG A 208 19.76 -2.16 5.00
CA ARG A 208 20.39 -2.50 3.72
C ARG A 208 20.38 -4.02 3.52
N VAL A 209 20.46 -4.42 2.26
CA VAL A 209 20.46 -5.82 1.86
C VAL A 209 21.69 -6.06 0.98
N GLU A 210 22.37 -7.19 1.19
CA GLU A 210 23.52 -7.58 0.37
C GLU A 210 23.08 -8.00 -1.04
N ALA A 211 24.00 -7.89 -2.00
CA ALA A 211 23.71 -8.32 -3.37
C ALA A 211 23.31 -9.81 -3.41
N GLY A 212 22.20 -10.13 -4.10
CA GLY A 212 21.68 -11.49 -4.24
C GLY A 212 20.79 -11.99 -3.09
N GLN A 213 20.64 -11.22 -2.00
CA GLN A 213 19.65 -11.52 -0.97
C GLN A 213 18.24 -11.08 -1.39
N ASP A 214 17.23 -11.67 -0.74
CA ASP A 214 15.83 -11.29 -0.93
C ASP A 214 15.61 -9.78 -0.69
N ARG A 215 14.88 -9.11 -1.59
CA ARG A 215 14.68 -7.64 -1.55
C ARG A 215 13.98 -7.15 -0.28
N ARG A 216 13.26 -8.02 0.44
CA ARG A 216 12.60 -7.70 1.72
C ARG A 216 13.40 -8.18 2.93
N ALA A 217 14.55 -8.83 2.77
CA ALA A 217 15.39 -9.29 3.88
C ALA A 217 15.78 -8.17 4.88
N GLY A 218 15.86 -6.92 4.42
CA GLY A 218 16.13 -5.76 5.27
C GLY A 218 14.93 -5.29 6.13
N ARG A 219 13.73 -5.83 5.90
CA ARG A 219 12.51 -5.47 6.65
C ARG A 219 12.41 -6.35 7.88
N TRP A 220 12.37 -5.71 9.06
CA TRP A 220 12.28 -6.43 10.35
C TRP A 220 13.37 -7.51 10.53
N ALA A 221 14.57 -7.27 9.99
CA ALA A 221 15.70 -8.19 10.12
C ALA A 221 15.95 -8.56 11.59
N GLY A 222 15.97 -9.86 11.88
CA GLY A 222 16.12 -10.39 13.25
C GLY A 222 14.82 -10.49 14.05
N GLN A 223 13.64 -10.32 13.44
CA GLN A 223 12.33 -10.50 14.06
C GLN A 223 11.49 -11.54 13.30
N ASP A 224 10.54 -12.21 13.96
CA ASP A 224 9.62 -13.20 13.35
C ASP A 224 8.51 -12.56 12.47
N LYS A 225 8.65 -11.27 12.13
CA LYS A 225 7.64 -10.49 11.43
C LYS A 225 7.86 -10.50 9.92
N THR A 226 6.88 -11.03 9.19
CA THR A 226 6.94 -11.16 7.73
C THR A 226 6.08 -10.14 6.98
N GLU A 227 5.02 -9.63 7.61
CA GLU A 227 4.06 -8.72 7.00
C GLU A 227 3.72 -7.50 7.86
N CYS A 228 3.26 -6.45 7.19
CA CYS A 228 2.77 -5.25 7.88
C CYS A 228 1.36 -5.52 8.41
N GLY A 229 1.07 -5.10 9.65
CA GLY A 229 -0.26 -5.22 10.26
C GLY A 229 -1.41 -4.56 9.48
N ILE A 230 -1.07 -3.62 8.58
CA ILE A 230 -2.00 -3.00 7.62
C ILE A 230 -2.71 -4.04 6.72
N HIS A 231 -2.08 -5.19 6.46
CA HIS A 231 -2.61 -6.17 5.50
C HIS A 231 -3.13 -7.45 6.17
N ILE A 232 -3.21 -7.48 7.51
CA ILE A 232 -3.60 -8.67 8.27
C ILE A 232 -5.04 -8.48 8.75
N GLY A 233 -6.00 -9.20 8.14
CA GLY A 233 -7.40 -9.25 8.58
C GLY A 233 -8.15 -7.91 8.56
N ALA A 234 -9.38 -7.92 9.10
CA ALA A 234 -10.35 -6.81 9.14
C ALA A 234 -9.95 -5.64 10.05
N ASN A 235 -8.67 -5.26 10.02
CA ASN A 235 -8.10 -4.14 10.76
C ASN A 235 -8.42 -2.77 10.11
N ILE A 236 -9.12 -2.78 8.97
CA ILE A 236 -9.41 -1.60 8.13
C ILE A 236 -10.84 -1.69 7.60
#